data_AF-A0AA43FL60-F1
#
_entry.id   AF-A0AA43FL60-F1
#
_cell.length_a   1.000
_cell.length_b   1.000
_cell.length_c   1.000
_cell.angle_alpha   90.00
_cell.angle_beta   90.00
_cell.angle_gamma   90.00
#
_symmetry.space_group_name_H-M   'P 1'
#
loop_
_entity.id
_entity.type
_entity.pdbx_description
1 polymer ?
#
loop_
_entity_poly.entity_id
_entity_poly.type
_entity_poly.pdbx_seq_one_letter_code
_entity_poly.pdbx_strand_id
1 'polypeptide(L)'
;MSLIRFKVGSRVVYPSHGLGTIEKIEQLKVSGMADAFYIIRLRKSGMTIMAPTRSAGSLGLRSVITKKEVPKILSILGNGIMDNVEPNWNKRQKRFLEMIKTGALSDVAHVYRALFKLKASKGLSFVEQQVFDNAYELIVSEIAEAKGVDKDKAAIMVGKALSN
;
A
#
# COMPACT_ATOMS: atom_id res chain seq x y z
N MET A 1 13.79 -1.21 -18.93
CA MET A 1 13.23 -1.66 -17.64
C MET A 1 14.10 -1.05 -16.53
N SER A 2 13.67 0.02 -15.87
CA SER A 2 14.48 0.63 -14.79
C SER A 2 14.50 -0.30 -13.59
N LEU A 3 15.67 -0.87 -13.28
CA LEU A 3 15.89 -1.62 -12.05
C LEU A 3 15.74 -0.66 -10.86
N ILE A 4 14.66 -0.78 -10.11
CA ILE A 4 14.50 -0.05 -8.85
C ILE A 4 15.53 -0.62 -7.87
N ARG A 5 16.62 0.12 -7.64
CA ARG A 5 17.63 -0.23 -6.64
C ARG A 5 17.35 0.53 -5.35
N PHE A 6 16.95 -0.20 -4.33
CA PHE A 6 16.80 0.36 -2.99
C PHE A 6 18.14 0.31 -2.24
N LYS A 7 18.29 1.16 -1.22
CA LYS A 7 19.46 1.22 -0.35
C LYS A 7 19.10 0.79 1.06
N VAL A 8 20.09 0.39 1.86
CA VAL A 8 19.92 0.22 3.31
C VAL A 8 19.33 1.50 3.91
N GLY A 9 18.35 1.36 4.79
CA GLY A 9 17.57 2.45 5.37
C GLY A 9 16.41 2.94 4.49
N SER A 10 16.25 2.43 3.27
CA SER A 10 15.10 2.76 2.43
C SER A 10 13.82 2.23 3.06
N ARG A 11 12.81 3.10 3.15
CA ARG A 11 11.47 2.76 3.62
C ARG A 11 10.68 2.24 2.44
N VAL A 12 10.17 1.02 2.58
CA VAL A 12 9.51 0.28 1.50
C VAL A 12 8.16 -0.25 1.97
N VAL A 13 7.30 -0.56 1.00
CA VAL A 13 6.05 -1.29 1.22
C VAL A 13 6.19 -2.63 0.52
N TYR A 14 5.99 -3.70 1.29
CA TYR A 14 5.87 -5.05 0.76
C TYR A 14 4.38 -5.41 0.67
N PRO A 15 3.87 -5.84 -0.50
CA PRO A 15 2.45 -6.17 -0.66
C PRO A 15 1.94 -7.14 0.40
N SER A 16 0.70 -6.94 0.87
CA SER A 16 0.04 -7.75 1.93
C SER A 16 0.68 -7.69 3.33
N HIS A 17 1.92 -7.22 3.47
CA HIS A 17 2.65 -7.15 4.74
C HIS A 17 2.89 -5.71 5.23
N GLY A 18 2.78 -4.72 4.34
CA GLY A 18 2.80 -3.31 4.68
C GLY A 18 4.21 -2.72 4.76
N LEU A 19 4.37 -1.74 5.64
CA LEU A 19 5.59 -0.95 5.78
C LEU A 19 6.76 -1.77 6.32
N GLY A 20 7.92 -1.63 5.68
CA GLY A 20 9.18 -2.16 6.14
C GLY A 20 10.35 -1.23 5.86
N THR A 21 11.50 -1.56 6.45
CA THR A 21 12.77 -0.88 6.20
C THR A 21 13.78 -1.89 5.73
N ILE A 22 14.56 -1.55 4.71
CA ILE A 22 15.68 -2.38 4.29
C ILE A 22 16.79 -2.26 5.33
N GLU A 23 16.99 -3.31 6.11
CA GLU A 23 18.06 -3.36 7.10
C GLU A 23 19.40 -3.65 6.43
N LYS A 24 19.40 -4.53 5.42
CA LYS A 24 20.63 -5.02 4.79
C LYS A 24 20.38 -5.42 3.34
N ILE A 25 21.48 -5.48 2.58
CA ILE A 25 21.52 -6.11 1.26
C ILE A 25 22.59 -7.19 1.33
N GLU A 26 22.17 -8.45 1.25
CA GLU A 26 23.06 -9.61 1.39
C GLU A 26 23.23 -10.32 0.06
N GLN A 27 24.45 -10.78 -0.24
CA GLN A 27 24.68 -11.71 -1.34
C GLN A 27 24.67 -13.13 -0.80
N LEU A 28 23.75 -13.94 -1.31
CA LEU A 28 23.61 -15.34 -0.94
C LEU A 28 23.83 -16.21 -2.18
N LYS A 29 24.52 -17.34 -1.99
CA LYS A 29 24.59 -18.37 -3.02
C LYS A 29 23.40 -19.30 -2.87
N VAL A 30 22.50 -19.28 -3.84
CA VAL A 30 21.40 -20.23 -3.95
C VAL A 30 21.65 -21.09 -5.18
N SER A 31 21.69 -22.42 -5.00
CA SER A 31 21.96 -23.37 -6.09
C SER A 31 23.26 -23.10 -6.88
N GLY A 32 24.30 -22.61 -6.20
CA GLY A 32 25.61 -22.31 -6.80
C GLY A 32 25.72 -20.95 -7.50
N MET A 33 24.60 -20.23 -7.71
CA MET A 33 24.60 -18.88 -8.27
C MET A 33 24.52 -17.82 -7.16
N ALA A 34 25.36 -16.79 -7.25
CA ALA A 34 25.31 -15.66 -6.33
C ALA A 34 24.17 -14.71 -6.73
N ASP A 35 23.23 -14.49 -5.81
CA ASP A 35 22.16 -13.52 -5.95
C ASP A 35 22.10 -12.58 -4.76
N ALA A 36 21.68 -11.34 -5.02
CA ALA A 36 21.52 -10.32 -3.99
C ALA A 36 20.07 -10.25 -3.51
N PHE A 37 19.90 -10.14 -2.20
CA PHE A 37 18.60 -10.10 -1.52
C PHE A 37 18.49 -8.85 -0.64
N TYR A 38 17.30 -8.24 -0.64
CA TYR A 38 16.90 -7.23 0.33
C TYR A 38 16.40 -7.92 1.60
N ILE A 39 16.99 -7.57 2.74
CA ILE A 39 16.52 -7.97 4.07
C ILE A 39 15.63 -6.85 4.61
N ILE A 40 14.32 -7.08 4.61
CA ILE A 40 13.30 -6.08 4.92
C ILE A 40 12.69 -6.39 6.29
N ARG A 41 12.83 -5.48 7.25
CA ARG A 41 12.17 -5.58 8.55
C ARG A 41 10.82 -4.89 8.51
N LEU A 42 9.74 -5.66 8.70
CA LEU A 42 8.38 -5.11 8.76
C LEU A 42 8.14 -4.40 10.08
N ARG A 43 7.53 -3.22 10.00
CA ARG A 43 7.32 -2.37 11.18
C ARG A 43 6.20 -2.87 12.09
N LYS A 44 5.16 -3.48 11.50
CA LYS A 44 3.96 -3.94 12.24
C LYS A 44 4.22 -5.21 13.05
N SER A 45 4.81 -6.22 12.43
CA SER A 45 5.02 -7.54 13.04
C SER A 45 6.43 -7.78 13.56
N GLY A 46 7.39 -6.93 13.20
CA GLY A 46 8.81 -7.23 13.41
C GLY A 46 9.30 -8.43 12.60
N MET A 47 8.52 -8.97 11.68
CA MET A 47 8.97 -10.06 10.83
C MET A 47 9.98 -9.55 9.81
N THR A 48 10.99 -10.37 9.50
CA THR A 48 11.99 -10.07 8.46
C THR A 48 11.65 -10.85 7.19
N ILE A 49 11.52 -10.15 6.07
CA ILE A 49 11.30 -10.71 4.73
C ILE A 49 12.58 -10.61 3.92
N MET A 50 12.90 -11.69 3.20
CA MET A 50 14.00 -11.72 2.26
C MET A 50 13.45 -11.69 0.83
N ALA A 51 13.79 -10.64 0.06
CA ALA A 51 13.30 -10.44 -1.30
C ALA A 51 14.45 -10.36 -2.32
N PRO A 52 14.46 -11.19 -3.40
CA PRO A 52 15.47 -11.11 -4.45
C PRO A 52 15.48 -9.73 -5.11
N THR A 53 16.66 -9.13 -5.21
CA THR A 53 16.82 -7.78 -5.80
C THR A 53 16.40 -7.73 -7.27
N ARG A 54 16.64 -8.81 -8.04
CA ARG A 54 16.28 -8.92 -9.47
C ARG A 54 14.77 -8.90 -9.71
N SER A 55 14.00 -9.47 -8.79
CA SER A 55 12.55 -9.64 -8.92
C SER A 55 11.75 -8.70 -8.00
N ALA A 56 12.41 -7.78 -7.31
CA ALA A 56 11.79 -6.89 -6.34
C ALA A 56 10.58 -6.12 -6.92
N GLY A 57 10.71 -5.57 -8.13
CA GLY A 57 9.60 -4.90 -8.81
C GLY A 57 8.44 -5.84 -9.13
N SER A 58 8.72 -7.06 -9.59
CA SER A 58 7.70 -8.08 -9.89
C SER A 58 7.01 -8.61 -8.62
N LEU A 59 7.69 -8.56 -7.48
CA LEU A 59 7.11 -8.86 -6.16
C LEU A 59 6.28 -7.69 -5.59
N GLY A 60 6.16 -6.58 -6.32
CA GLY A 60 5.44 -5.39 -5.90
C GLY A 60 6.15 -4.58 -4.81
N LEU A 61 7.45 -4.80 -4.59
CA LEU A 61 8.23 -3.99 -3.66
C LEU A 61 8.36 -2.57 -4.19
N ARG A 62 7.95 -1.60 -3.38
CA ARG A 62 8.01 -0.18 -3.74
C ARG A 62 8.47 0.70 -2.59
N SER A 63 8.84 1.93 -2.89
CA SER A 63 9.05 2.97 -1.89
C SER A 63 7.73 3.38 -1.23
N VAL A 64 7.82 3.82 0.01
CA VAL A 64 6.75 4.60 0.65
C VAL A 64 6.53 5.90 -0.13
N ILE A 65 5.29 6.38 -0.19
CA ILE A 65 4.99 7.68 -0.79
C ILE A 65 5.80 8.81 -0.14
N THR A 66 6.11 9.83 -0.92
CA THR A 66 6.78 11.03 -0.41
C THR A 66 5.79 11.99 0.25
N LYS A 67 6.29 12.88 1.10
CA LYS A 67 5.49 13.97 1.71
C LYS A 67 4.73 14.82 0.68
N LYS A 68 5.28 14.96 -0.54
CA LYS A 68 4.68 15.73 -1.65
C LYS A 68 3.49 15.01 -2.29
N GLU A 69 3.41 13.69 -2.18
CA GLU A 69 2.31 12.90 -2.71
C GLU A 69 1.12 12.82 -1.75
N VAL A 70 1.32 13.08 -0.46
CA VAL A 70 0.26 13.04 0.55
C VAL A 70 -0.96 13.91 0.19
N PRO A 71 -0.82 15.17 -0.27
CA PRO A 71 -1.97 15.97 -0.69
C PRO A 71 -2.77 15.32 -1.83
N LYS A 72 -2.11 14.63 -2.77
CA LYS A 72 -2.77 13.91 -3.85
C LYS A 72 -3.61 12.76 -3.31
N ILE A 73 -3.06 11.99 -2.36
CA ILE A 73 -3.80 10.89 -1.71
C ILE A 73 -5.01 11.42 -0.94
N LEU A 74 -4.84 12.49 -0.15
CA LEU A 74 -5.95 13.12 0.57
C LEU A 74 -7.02 13.66 -0.39
N SER A 75 -6.63 14.23 -1.54
CA SER A 75 -7.55 14.66 -2.59
C SER A 75 -8.35 13.50 -3.18
N ILE A 76 -7.72 12.34 -3.43
CA ILE A 76 -8.42 11.12 -3.86
C ILE A 76 -9.43 10.65 -2.80
N LEU A 77 -9.10 10.78 -1.51
CA LEU A 77 -10.01 10.36 -0.44
C LEU A 77 -11.24 11.26 -0.32
N GLY A 78 -11.12 12.57 -0.54
CA GLY A 78 -12.26 13.48 -0.53
C GLY A 78 -13.02 13.48 -1.85
N ASN A 79 -12.33 13.78 -2.94
CA ASN A 79 -12.95 14.04 -4.24
C ASN A 79 -12.88 12.86 -5.20
N GLY A 80 -12.30 11.73 -4.78
CA GLY A 80 -12.22 10.54 -5.62
C GLY A 80 -13.60 10.04 -6.01
N ILE A 81 -13.88 10.20 -7.29
CA ILE A 81 -14.95 9.49 -7.97
C ILE A 81 -14.23 8.39 -8.75
N MET A 82 -14.50 7.13 -8.41
CA MET A 82 -14.24 6.07 -9.37
C MET A 82 -15.34 6.18 -10.41
N ASP A 83 -15.03 6.83 -11.53
CA ASP A 83 -15.94 6.87 -12.66
C ASP A 83 -16.32 5.45 -13.03
N ASN A 84 -17.63 5.20 -13.08
CA ASN A 84 -18.22 3.90 -13.40
C ASN A 84 -17.72 2.77 -12.48
N VAL A 85 -18.12 2.81 -11.21
CA VAL A 85 -18.08 1.62 -10.34
C VAL A 85 -18.92 0.54 -11.03
N GLU A 86 -18.24 -0.47 -11.55
CA GLU A 86 -18.83 -1.57 -12.30
C GLU A 86 -20.03 -2.15 -11.53
N PRO A 87 -21.25 -2.13 -12.12
CA PRO A 87 -22.47 -2.58 -11.44
C PRO A 87 -22.41 -4.08 -11.14
N ASN A 88 -21.68 -4.85 -11.95
CA ASN A 88 -21.46 -6.26 -11.67
C ASN A 88 -20.46 -6.45 -10.52
N TRP A 89 -20.98 -6.96 -9.39
CA TRP A 89 -20.22 -7.29 -8.19
C TRP A 89 -18.92 -8.05 -8.45
N ASN A 90 -18.97 -9.13 -9.25
CA ASN A 90 -17.80 -9.99 -9.48
C ASN A 90 -16.70 -9.26 -10.25
N LYS A 91 -17.08 -8.47 -11.27
CA LYS A 91 -16.13 -7.67 -12.04
C LYS A 91 -15.54 -6.55 -11.19
N ARG A 92 -16.34 -5.91 -10.33
CA ARG A 92 -15.88 -4.89 -9.37
C ARG A 92 -14.86 -5.47 -8.39
N GLN A 93 -15.16 -6.63 -7.79
CA GLN A 93 -14.23 -7.28 -6.87
C GLN A 93 -12.91 -7.64 -7.55
N LYS A 94 -12.96 -8.18 -8.76
CA LYS A 94 -11.75 -8.46 -9.53
C LYS A 94 -10.93 -7.19 -9.78
N ARG A 95 -11.58 -6.09 -10.16
CA ARG A 95 -10.92 -4.78 -10.37
C ARG A 95 -10.28 -4.24 -9.09
N PHE A 96 -10.98 -4.30 -7.95
CA PHE A 96 -10.41 -3.86 -6.67
C PHE A 96 -9.18 -4.69 -6.28
N LEU A 97 -9.25 -6.01 -6.47
CA LEU A 97 -8.10 -6.88 -6.23
C LEU A 97 -6.93 -6.57 -7.16
N GLU A 98 -7.18 -6.30 -8.44
CA GLU A 98 -6.14 -5.89 -9.40
C GLU A 98 -5.49 -4.56 -9.00
N MET A 99 -6.30 -3.58 -8.59
CA MET A 99 -5.83 -2.28 -8.09
C MET A 99 -5.01 -2.40 -6.80
N ILE A 100 -5.39 -3.29 -5.89
CA ILE A 100 -4.60 -3.53 -4.67
C ILE A 100 -3.29 -4.26 -5.00
N LYS A 101 -3.31 -5.16 -5.99
CA LYS A 101 -2.13 -5.88 -6.45
C LYS A 101 -1.08 -4.99 -7.11
N THR A 102 -1.47 -3.84 -7.71
CA THR A 102 -0.48 -2.85 -8.19
C THR A 102 0.38 -2.32 -7.04
N GLY A 103 -0.14 -2.40 -5.81
CA GLY A 103 0.48 -1.89 -4.61
C GLY A 103 0.46 -0.37 -4.50
N ALA A 104 0.08 0.38 -5.54
CA ALA A 104 0.13 1.84 -5.54
C ALA A 104 -0.85 2.44 -4.53
N LEU A 105 -0.37 3.35 -3.68
CA LEU A 105 -1.22 3.93 -2.62
C LEU A 105 -2.40 4.74 -3.19
N SER A 106 -2.26 5.33 -4.37
CA SER A 106 -3.37 5.98 -5.08
C SER A 106 -4.49 4.99 -5.41
N ASP A 107 -4.14 3.80 -5.89
CA ASP A 107 -5.11 2.77 -6.26
C ASP A 107 -5.82 2.25 -5.02
N VAL A 108 -5.07 2.02 -3.94
CA VAL A 108 -5.62 1.66 -2.62
C VAL A 108 -6.56 2.76 -2.11
N ALA A 109 -6.22 4.04 -2.26
CA ALA A 109 -7.08 5.15 -1.87
C ALA A 109 -8.37 5.23 -2.70
N HIS A 110 -8.31 4.95 -4.00
CA HIS A 110 -9.50 4.86 -4.86
C HIS A 110 -10.41 3.70 -4.43
N VAL A 111 -9.85 2.51 -4.20
CA VAL A 111 -10.61 1.35 -3.72
C VAL A 111 -11.24 1.64 -2.37
N TYR A 112 -10.48 2.23 -1.43
CA TYR A 112 -11.00 2.61 -0.12
C TYR A 112 -12.16 3.61 -0.21
N ARG A 113 -12.03 4.68 -1.01
CA ARG A 113 -13.11 5.67 -1.20
C ARG A 113 -14.35 5.05 -1.85
N ALA A 114 -14.18 4.15 -2.80
CA ALA A 114 -15.29 3.42 -3.42
C ALA A 114 -16.03 2.54 -2.40
N LEU A 115 -15.29 1.78 -1.58
CA LEU A 115 -15.85 0.97 -0.50
C LEU A 115 -16.49 1.83 0.61
N PHE A 116 -15.92 2.99 0.92
CA PHE A 116 -16.49 3.96 1.88
C PHE A 116 -17.90 4.41 1.44
N LYS A 117 -18.05 4.80 0.17
CA LYS A 117 -19.35 5.17 -0.41
C LYS A 117 -20.33 3.99 -0.47
N LEU A 118 -19.83 2.79 -0.79
CA LEU A 118 -20.64 1.58 -0.83
C LEU A 118 -21.16 1.21 0.58
N LYS A 119 -20.30 1.31 1.60
CA LYS A 119 -20.65 1.06 3.00
C LYS A 119 -21.78 1.96 3.47
N ALA A 120 -21.75 3.24 3.10
CA ALA A 120 -22.78 4.22 3.46
C ALA A 120 -24.14 3.97 2.76
N SER A 121 -24.15 3.37 1.57
CA SER A 121 -25.38 3.17 0.78
C SER A 121 -26.02 1.79 0.95
N LYS A 122 -25.24 0.71 0.96
CA LYS A 122 -25.76 -0.68 0.97
C LYS A 122 -25.09 -1.59 2.02
N GLY A 123 -24.00 -1.13 2.65
CA GLY A 123 -23.13 -1.97 3.48
C GLY A 123 -22.10 -2.76 2.68
N LEU A 124 -21.18 -3.42 3.36
CA LEU A 124 -20.08 -4.21 2.78
C LEU A 124 -20.24 -5.69 3.09
N SER A 125 -19.82 -6.56 2.18
CA SER A 125 -19.62 -7.98 2.50
C SER A 125 -18.44 -8.18 3.46
N PHE A 126 -18.31 -9.35 4.07
CA PHE A 126 -17.17 -9.67 4.95
C PHE A 126 -15.81 -9.47 4.25
N VAL A 127 -15.68 -9.95 3.01
CA VAL A 127 -14.44 -9.81 2.22
C VAL A 127 -14.16 -8.34 1.90
N GLU A 128 -15.18 -7.58 1.53
CA GLU A 128 -15.03 -6.12 1.32
C GLU A 128 -14.66 -5.37 2.57
N GLN A 129 -15.22 -5.78 3.72
CA GLN A 129 -14.91 -5.18 5.01
C GLN A 129 -13.44 -5.42 5.37
N GLN A 130 -12.91 -6.63 5.16
CA GLN A 130 -11.47 -6.90 5.32
C GLN A 130 -10.60 -6.05 4.40
N VAL A 131 -10.99 -5.91 3.12
CA VAL A 131 -10.28 -5.05 2.17
C VAL A 131 -10.32 -3.59 2.61
N PHE A 132 -11.48 -3.10 3.06
CA PHE A 132 -11.68 -1.75 3.56
C PHE A 132 -10.78 -1.45 4.76
N ASP A 133 -10.74 -2.35 5.74
CA ASP A 133 -9.94 -2.18 6.96
C ASP A 133 -8.43 -2.22 6.66
N ASN A 134 -7.99 -3.15 5.80
CA ASN A 134 -6.59 -3.25 5.38
C ASN A 134 -6.16 -2.02 4.57
N ALA A 135 -7.01 -1.53 3.67
CA ALA A 135 -6.73 -0.33 2.89
C ALA A 135 -6.62 0.91 3.79
N TYR A 136 -7.53 1.06 4.77
CA TYR A 136 -7.46 2.14 5.76
C TYR A 136 -6.15 2.10 6.55
N GLU A 137 -5.79 0.94 7.09
CA GLU A 137 -4.57 0.78 7.87
C GLU A 137 -3.33 1.13 7.05
N LEU A 138 -3.27 0.70 5.79
CA LEU A 138 -2.16 1.01 4.89
C LEU A 138 -2.07 2.51 4.61
N ILE A 139 -3.18 3.16 4.26
CA ILE A 139 -3.25 4.60 3.98
C ILE A 139 -2.80 5.42 5.19
N VAL A 140 -3.35 5.16 6.36
CA VAL A 140 -2.99 5.89 7.58
C VAL A 140 -1.52 5.68 7.92
N SER A 141 -1.04 4.44 7.83
CA SER A 141 0.35 4.12 8.17
C SER A 141 1.34 4.76 7.19
N GLU A 142 1.05 4.77 5.89
CA GLU A 142 1.92 5.42 4.90
C GLU A 142 1.90 6.94 4.99
N ILE A 143 0.74 7.56 5.24
CA ILE A 143 0.66 9.01 5.45
C ILE A 143 1.43 9.42 6.70
N ALA A 144 1.29 8.66 7.79
CA ALA A 144 2.05 8.85 9.02
C ALA A 144 3.56 8.80 8.75
N GLU A 145 4.01 7.78 8.02
CA GLU A 145 5.41 7.58 7.67
C GLU A 145 5.96 8.69 6.76
N ALA A 146 5.21 9.05 5.71
CA ALA A 146 5.59 10.05 4.73
C ALA A 146 5.66 11.47 5.33
N LYS A 147 4.77 11.79 6.28
CA LYS A 147 4.78 13.08 6.98
C LYS A 147 5.65 13.11 8.23
N GLY A 148 6.08 11.94 8.74
CA GLY A 148 6.80 11.85 10.01
C GLY A 148 5.92 12.24 11.20
N VAL A 149 4.66 11.83 11.20
CA VAL A 149 3.68 12.11 12.26
C VAL A 149 3.13 10.80 12.84
N ASP A 150 2.55 10.88 14.02
CA ASP A 150 1.87 9.75 14.67
C ASP A 150 0.67 9.27 13.85
N LYS A 151 0.32 7.99 13.99
CA LYS A 151 -0.84 7.39 13.30
C LYS A 151 -2.14 8.12 13.61
N ASP A 152 -2.33 8.62 14.83
CA ASP A 152 -3.54 9.36 15.21
C ASP A 152 -3.67 10.68 14.43
N LYS A 153 -2.56 11.41 14.27
CA LYS A 153 -2.53 12.64 13.46
C LYS A 153 -2.83 12.34 11.99
N ALA A 154 -2.27 11.25 11.46
CA ALA A 154 -2.57 10.82 10.09
C ALA A 154 -4.04 10.39 9.93
N ALA A 155 -4.60 9.67 10.92
CA ALA A 155 -6.01 9.27 10.94
C ALA A 155 -6.95 10.49 10.95
N ILE A 156 -6.64 11.54 11.71
CA ILE A 156 -7.39 12.81 11.69
C ILE A 156 -7.35 13.45 10.30
N MET A 157 -6.20 13.45 9.61
CA MET A 157 -6.09 13.99 8.25
C MET A 157 -6.94 13.20 7.25
N VAL A 158 -6.92 11.86 7.35
CA VAL A 158 -7.73 10.96 6.51
C VAL A 158 -9.22 11.17 6.78
N GLY A 159 -9.63 11.24 8.05
CA GLY A 159 -11.02 11.51 8.44
C GLY A 159 -11.53 12.84 7.88
N LYS A 160 -10.76 13.92 8.04
CA LYS A 160 -11.10 15.23 7.46
C LYS A 160 -11.24 15.19 5.95
N ALA A 161 -10.37 14.44 5.25
CA ALA A 161 -10.45 14.30 3.81
C ALA A 161 -11.74 13.57 3.38
N LEU A 162 -12.18 12.55 4.12
CA LEU A 162 -13.39 11.77 3.79
C LEU A 162 -14.70 12.51 4.04
N SER A 163 -14.68 13.50 4.95
CA SER A 163 -15.83 14.35 5.33
C SER A 163 -16.09 15.50 4.35
N ASN A 164 -15.17 15.78 3.43
CA ASN A 164 -15.40 16.65 2.28
C ASN A 164 -16.09 15.87 1.14
#